data_AF-A0A819TMQ8-F1
#
_entry.id   AF-A0A819TMQ8-F1
#
_cell.length_a   1.000
_cell.length_b   1.000
_cell.length_c   1.000
_cell.angle_alpha   90.00
_cell.angle_beta   90.00
_cell.angle_gamma   90.00
#
_symmetry.space_group_name_H-M   'P 1'
#
loop_
_entity.id
_entity.type
_entity.pdbx_description
1 polymer ?
#
loop_
_entity_poly.entity_id
_entity_poly.type
_entity_poly.pdbx_seq_one_letter_code
_entity_poly.pdbx_strand_id
1 'polypeptide(L)'
;MSIPNELENPSKRQKIETTNSESLSNTLFESDLLQQVRRRTFSHWPHRTIPSSVQMIEAGFFHCNLGDRVICIYCNLICQQWKSHTDDPCEIHKTL
;
A
#
# COMPACT_ATOMS: atom_id res chain seq x y z
N MET A 1 22.51 -24.98 21.51
CA MET A 1 23.17 -23.68 21.29
C MET A 1 22.14 -22.79 20.63
N SER A 2 21.49 -21.96 21.45
CA SER A 2 20.28 -21.23 21.08
C SER A 2 20.67 -19.83 20.65
N ILE A 3 20.29 -19.42 19.44
CA ILE A 3 20.40 -18.04 18.98
C ILE A 3 19.19 -17.28 19.55
N PRO A 4 19.38 -16.23 20.38
CA PRO A 4 18.25 -15.41 20.81
C PRO A 4 17.75 -14.55 19.64
N ASN A 5 16.48 -14.68 19.32
CA ASN A 5 15.79 -13.89 18.30
C ASN A 5 15.37 -12.53 18.91
N GLU A 6 16.26 -11.53 18.85
CA GLU A 6 16.01 -10.17 19.37
C GLU A 6 15.11 -9.29 18.48
N LEU A 7 14.18 -9.88 17.71
CA LEU A 7 13.29 -9.10 16.83
C LEU A 7 11.84 -8.94 17.33
N GLU A 8 11.53 -9.35 18.56
CA GLU A 8 10.20 -9.18 19.17
C GLU A 8 10.19 -8.16 20.33
N ASN A 9 10.74 -6.95 20.12
CA ASN A 9 10.54 -5.85 21.07
C ASN A 9 9.79 -4.67 20.44
N PRO A 10 8.49 -4.48 20.76
CA PRO A 10 7.68 -3.37 20.24
C PRO A 10 8.07 -1.97 20.79
N SER A 11 9.10 -1.88 21.64
CA SER A 11 9.47 -0.64 22.36
C SER A 11 10.47 0.28 21.64
N LYS A 12 10.92 -0.02 20.41
CA LYS A 12 11.83 0.86 19.65
C LYS A 12 11.14 1.66 18.56
N ARG A 13 9.96 2.25 18.85
CA ARG A 13 9.45 3.36 18.02
C ARG A 13 10.40 4.54 18.17
N GLN A 14 11.28 4.74 17.19
CA GLN A 14 12.06 5.97 17.12
C GLN A 14 11.11 7.13 16.84
N LYS A 15 11.04 8.06 17.81
CA LYS A 15 10.35 9.33 17.72
C LYS A 15 11.09 10.17 16.68
N ILE A 16 10.53 10.27 15.47
CA ILE A 16 11.03 11.22 14.47
C ILE A 16 10.49 12.59 14.87
N GLU A 17 11.30 13.35 15.60
CA GLU A 17 11.10 14.79 15.78
C GLU A 17 11.67 15.50 14.56
N THR A 18 10.80 15.87 13.61
CA THR A 18 11.17 16.82 12.55
C THR A 18 10.42 18.12 12.79
N THR A 19 11.09 19.03 13.48
CA THR A 19 10.76 20.45 13.45
C THR A 19 11.16 21.02 12.09
N ASN A 20 10.19 21.26 11.21
CA ASN A 20 10.18 22.48 10.40
C ASN A 20 8.79 22.69 9.83
N SER A 21 8.16 23.78 10.30
CA SER A 21 6.90 24.30 9.82
C SER A 21 7.11 24.91 8.45
N GLU A 22 6.62 24.28 7.39
CA GLU A 22 6.34 24.94 6.12
C GLU A 22 5.18 24.22 5.39
N SER A 23 4.05 24.92 5.31
CA SER A 23 2.88 24.71 4.44
C SER A 23 2.43 23.25 4.22
N LEU A 24 1.55 22.76 5.10
CA LEU A 24 0.84 21.49 4.91
C LEU A 24 -0.12 21.61 3.73
N SER A 25 0.33 21.24 2.53
CA SER A 25 -0.60 20.68 1.56
C SER A 25 -1.28 19.48 2.24
N ASN A 26 -2.58 19.28 1.99
CA ASN A 26 -3.35 18.15 2.54
C ASN A 26 -2.88 16.77 1.99
N THR A 27 -1.64 16.67 1.56
CA THR A 27 -1.01 15.49 1.01
C THR A 27 -0.50 14.65 2.16
N LEU A 28 -1.24 13.58 2.49
CA LEU A 28 -0.69 12.52 3.32
C LEU A 28 0.53 11.93 2.59
N PHE A 29 1.73 12.25 3.07
CA PHE A 29 2.94 11.63 2.56
C PHE A 29 3.00 10.19 3.08
N GLU A 30 2.82 9.23 2.18
CA GLU A 30 3.10 7.83 2.48
C GLU A 30 4.61 7.66 2.70
N SER A 31 5.00 6.98 3.78
CA SER A 31 6.42 6.69 4.00
C SER A 31 6.93 5.67 2.99
N ASP A 32 8.20 5.81 2.57
CA ASP A 32 8.84 4.86 1.65
C ASP A 32 8.76 3.42 2.15
N LEU A 33 8.82 3.22 3.47
CA LEU A 33 8.69 1.91 4.09
C LEU A 33 7.31 1.29 3.83
N LEU A 34 6.24 2.08 3.98
CA LEU A 34 4.87 1.62 3.76
C LEU A 34 4.65 1.27 2.28
N GLN A 35 5.14 2.10 1.37
CA GLN A 35 5.07 1.84 -0.06
C GLN A 35 5.83 0.55 -0.44
N GLN A 36 7.02 0.32 0.14
CA GLN A 36 7.79 -0.91 -0.08
C GLN A 36 7.07 -2.16 0.45
N VAL A 37 6.44 -2.08 1.63
CA VAL A 37 5.66 -3.19 2.18
C VAL A 37 4.50 -3.53 1.25
N ARG A 38 3.76 -2.52 0.77
CA ARG A 38 2.64 -2.74 -0.18
C ARG A 38 3.13 -3.35 -1.47
N ARG A 39 4.27 -2.91 -2.02
CA ARG A 39 4.87 -3.52 -3.21
C ARG A 39 5.08 -5.03 -3.07
N ARG A 40 5.52 -5.50 -1.90
CA ARG A 40 5.73 -6.94 -1.64
C ARG A 40 4.43 -7.76 -1.70
N THR A 41 3.28 -7.14 -1.39
CA THR A 41 1.98 -7.81 -1.45
C THR A 41 1.56 -8.19 -2.88
N PHE A 42 2.08 -7.48 -3.88
CA PHE A 42 1.82 -7.73 -5.31
C PHE A 42 2.74 -8.80 -5.93
N SER A 43 3.46 -9.59 -5.13
CA SER A 43 4.35 -10.67 -5.61
C SER A 43 3.62 -11.71 -6.48
N HIS A 44 2.35 -11.99 -6.20
CA HIS A 44 1.49 -12.88 -6.98
C HIS A 44 0.48 -12.13 -7.87
N TRP A 45 0.63 -10.82 -8.00
CA TRP A 45 -0.24 -10.05 -8.89
C TRP A 45 -0.03 -10.54 -10.33
N PRO A 46 -1.08 -10.87 -11.08
CA PRO A 46 -0.90 -11.42 -12.41
C PRO A 46 -0.09 -10.45 -13.28
N HIS A 47 1.02 -10.93 -13.85
CA HIS A 47 1.96 -10.09 -14.60
C HIS A 47 1.35 -9.38 -15.83
N ARG A 48 0.15 -9.81 -16.24
CA ARG A 48 -0.61 -9.28 -17.38
C ARG A 48 -1.92 -8.59 -16.98
N THR A 49 -2.28 -8.54 -15.70
CA THR A 49 -3.46 -7.76 -15.28
C THR A 49 -3.14 -6.27 -15.39
N ILE A 50 -3.91 -5.59 -16.22
CA ILE A 50 -4.09 -4.15 -16.16
C ILE A 50 -5.32 -3.95 -15.26
N PRO A 51 -5.24 -3.13 -14.19
CA PRO A 51 -4.18 -2.16 -13.87
C PRO A 51 -2.90 -2.75 -13.24
N SER A 52 -1.78 -2.04 -13.44
CA SER A 52 -0.47 -2.45 -12.89
C SER A 52 -0.43 -2.35 -11.36
N SER A 53 0.45 -3.15 -10.73
CA SER A 53 0.67 -3.07 -9.28
C SER A 53 1.10 -1.68 -8.82
N VAL A 54 1.81 -0.92 -9.67
CA VAL A 54 2.22 0.46 -9.36
C VAL A 54 1.00 1.38 -9.25
N GLN A 55 0.09 1.32 -10.22
CA GLN A 55 -1.15 2.10 -10.19
C GLN A 55 -2.03 1.73 -8.99
N MET A 56 -2.11 0.44 -8.65
CA MET A 56 -2.81 0.01 -7.43
C MET A 56 -2.18 0.62 -6.17
N ILE A 57 -0.85 0.69 -6.12
CA ILE A 57 -0.13 1.28 -4.99
C ILE A 57 -0.37 2.80 -4.93
N GLU A 58 -0.33 3.49 -6.05
CA GLU A 58 -0.62 4.93 -6.10
C GLU A 58 -2.07 5.25 -5.68
N ALA A 59 -3.01 4.37 -6.00
CA ALA A 59 -4.41 4.50 -5.60
C ALA A 59 -4.70 4.11 -4.14
N GLY A 60 -3.69 3.72 -3.33
CA GLY A 60 -3.88 3.39 -1.91
C GLY A 60 -4.21 1.92 -1.59
N PHE A 61 -4.17 1.03 -2.60
CA PHE A 61 -4.43 -0.39 -2.44
C PHE A 61 -3.22 -1.29 -2.10
N PHE A 62 -3.47 -2.40 -1.38
CA PHE A 62 -2.56 -3.54 -1.29
C PHE A 62 -3.26 -4.82 -1.74
N HIS A 63 -2.50 -5.81 -2.21
CA HIS A 63 -3.05 -7.08 -2.67
C HIS A 63 -3.23 -8.06 -1.50
N CYS A 64 -4.40 -8.70 -1.40
CA CYS A 64 -4.68 -9.64 -0.32
C CYS A 64 -4.36 -11.11 -0.67
N ASN A 65 -3.54 -11.34 -1.70
CA ASN A 65 -3.15 -12.66 -2.19
C ASN A 65 -4.31 -13.56 -2.65
N LEU A 66 -5.41 -12.96 -3.11
CA LEU A 66 -6.59 -13.68 -3.59
C LEU A 66 -7.05 -13.12 -4.93
N GLY A 67 -6.75 -13.84 -6.02
CA GLY A 67 -7.14 -13.43 -7.37
C GLY A 67 -6.57 -12.07 -7.73
N ASP A 68 -7.45 -11.14 -8.10
CA ASP A 68 -7.14 -9.73 -8.36
C ASP A 68 -7.69 -8.79 -7.26
N ARG A 69 -8.02 -9.34 -6.09
CA ARG A 69 -8.61 -8.56 -5.01
C ARG A 69 -7.57 -7.68 -4.32
N VAL A 70 -7.92 -6.43 -4.14
CA VAL A 70 -7.13 -5.43 -3.43
C VAL A 70 -7.95 -4.71 -2.37
N ILE A 71 -7.28 -4.19 -1.34
CA ILE A 71 -7.90 -3.50 -0.21
C ILE A 71 -7.18 -2.17 0.02
N CYS A 72 -7.93 -1.08 0.22
CA CYS A 72 -7.35 0.22 0.53
C CYS A 72 -6.90 0.28 2.00
N ILE A 73 -5.67 0.73 2.26
CA ILE A 73 -5.14 0.84 3.63
C ILE A 73 -5.75 1.99 4.44
N TYR A 74 -6.45 2.92 3.79
CA TYR A 74 -6.99 4.12 4.42
C TYR A 74 -8.49 4.03 4.69
N CYS A 75 -9.27 3.54 3.74
CA CYS A 75 -10.73 3.46 3.83
C CYS A 75 -11.28 2.02 3.90
N ASN A 76 -10.42 1.01 3.79
CA ASN A 76 -10.79 -0.41 3.76
C ASN A 76 -11.72 -0.82 2.58
N LEU A 77 -11.84 0.02 1.55
CA LEU A 77 -12.55 -0.34 0.31
C LEU A 77 -11.90 -1.58 -0.32
N ILE A 78 -12.74 -2.53 -0.72
CA ILE A 78 -12.32 -3.78 -1.36
C ILE A 78 -12.74 -3.73 -2.83
N CYS A 79 -11.78 -3.93 -3.74
CA CYS A 79 -12.01 -3.95 -5.18
C CYS A 79 -11.45 -5.25 -5.78
N GLN A 80 -12.15 -5.80 -6.77
CA GLN A 80 -11.82 -7.04 -7.50
C GLN A 80 -12.49 -7.02 -8.88
N GLN A 81 -12.18 -8.00 -9.74
CA GLN A 81 -12.69 -8.10 -11.11
C GLN A 81 -12.26 -6.93 -12.02
N TRP A 82 -10.99 -6.55 -11.90
CA TRP A 82 -10.37 -5.48 -12.66
C TRP A 82 -10.34 -5.80 -14.15
N LYS A 83 -10.88 -4.88 -14.95
CA LYS A 83 -10.88 -4.97 -16.40
C LYS A 83 -9.66 -4.28 -16.98
N SER A 84 -8.97 -5.02 -17.83
CA SER A 84 -7.82 -4.49 -18.54
C SER A 84 -8.21 -3.35 -19.47
N HIS A 85 -7.37 -2.31 -19.51
CA HIS A 85 -7.50 -1.10 -20.34
C HIS A 85 -8.65 -0.14 -20.01
N THR A 86 -9.68 -0.56 -19.27
CA THR A 86 -10.83 0.32 -18.96
C THR A 86 -10.82 0.84 -17.53
N ASP A 87 -10.33 0.04 -16.59
CA ASP A 87 -10.43 0.37 -15.18
C ASP A 87 -9.22 1.21 -14.75
N ASP A 88 -9.48 2.36 -14.13
CA ASP A 88 -8.47 3.17 -13.47
C ASP A 88 -8.62 3.04 -11.94
N PRO A 89 -7.59 2.57 -11.21
CA PRO A 89 -7.68 2.39 -9.76
C PRO A 89 -8.03 3.65 -8.98
N CYS A 90 -7.52 4.81 -9.39
CA CYS A 90 -7.78 6.07 -8.70
C CYS A 90 -9.23 6.52 -8.92
N GLU A 91 -9.75 6.43 -10.14
CA GLU A 91 -11.14 6.79 -10.44
C GLU A 91 -12.13 5.85 -9.75
N ILE A 92 -11.91 4.53 -9.83
CA ILE A 92 -12.76 3.55 -9.13
C ILE A 92 -12.79 3.85 -7.63
N HIS A 93 -11.63 4.10 -7.01
CA HIS A 93 -11.54 4.41 -5.58
C HIS A 93 -12.25 5.71 -5.17
N LYS A 94 -12.31 6.72 -6.05
CA LYS A 94 -13.06 7.96 -5.77
C LYS A 94 -14.58 7.78 -5.90
N THR A 95 -15.01 6.83 -6.72
CA THR A 95 -16.43 6.66 -7.09
C THR A 95 -17.19 5.64 -6.26
N LEU A 96 -16.49 4.76 -5.54
CA LEU A 96 -17.04 3.75 -4.64
C LEU A 96 -16.96 4.20 -3.18
#